data_AF-A0A9D6U133-F1
#
_entry.id   AF-A0A9D6U133-F1
#
_cell.length_a   1.000
_cell.length_b   1.000
_cell.length_c   1.000
_cell.angle_alpha   90.00
_cell.angle_beta   90.00
_cell.angle_gamma   90.00
#
_symmetry.space_group_name_H-M   'P 1'
#
loop_
_entity.id
_entity.type
_entity.pdbx_description
1 polymer ?
#
loop_
_entity_poly.entity_id
_entity_poly.type
_entity_poly.pdbx_seq_one_letter_code
_entity_poly.pdbx_strand_id
1 'polypeptide(L)'
;MLDCKTRGAEMDKECIINEIKRTAKENGEVPLGVRKFASETGIKLYDWLGIYWAKWSDAIKEAGYEPNMFQQPYDNDLFIKKLIELIREIGKFPTRSELLLKTRNDKTFPSEKAFRRMGNKKEKAIKIVKYCNEHGDLG
;
A
#
# COMPACT_ATOMS: atom_id res chain seq x y z
N MET A 1 -34.03 2.33 7.67
CA MET A 1 -32.71 2.24 8.32
C MET A 1 -32.52 0.77 8.64
N LEU A 2 -31.83 0.02 7.77
CA LEU A 2 -31.67 -1.42 7.94
C LEU A 2 -30.58 -1.64 8.99
N ASP A 3 -30.99 -2.14 10.15
CA ASP A 3 -30.14 -2.45 11.27
C ASP A 3 -29.32 -3.71 10.93
N CYS A 4 -28.14 -3.54 10.34
CA CYS A 4 -27.26 -4.65 9.95
C CYS A 4 -26.69 -5.41 11.18
N LYS A 5 -26.97 -4.95 12.40
CA LYS A 5 -26.51 -5.60 13.63
C LYS A 5 -27.64 -6.31 14.36
N THR A 6 -28.00 -7.52 13.94
CA THR A 6 -28.73 -8.40 14.87
C THR A 6 -28.44 -9.90 14.72
N ARG A 7 -27.68 -10.41 15.72
CA ARG A 7 -27.80 -11.71 16.41
C ARG A 7 -27.75 -13.00 15.57
N GLY A 8 -26.59 -13.66 15.64
CA GLY A 8 -26.51 -15.14 15.62
C GLY A 8 -26.65 -15.84 14.26
N ALA A 9 -26.77 -15.11 13.16
CA ALA A 9 -26.82 -15.66 11.81
C ALA A 9 -25.86 -14.88 10.90
N GLU A 10 -25.33 -15.56 9.89
CA GLU A 10 -24.37 -15.07 8.88
C GLU A 10 -24.59 -13.60 8.47
N MET A 11 -23.48 -12.85 8.40
CA MET A 11 -23.47 -11.47 7.88
C MET A 11 -23.89 -11.49 6.41
N ASP A 12 -25.01 -10.88 6.04
CA ASP A 12 -25.46 -10.92 4.66
C ASP A 12 -24.52 -10.16 3.69
N LYS A 13 -24.27 -10.76 2.53
CA LYS A 13 -23.40 -10.23 1.47
C LYS A 13 -23.82 -8.82 1.06
N GLU A 14 -25.13 -8.60 0.93
CA GLU A 14 -25.68 -7.31 0.51
C GLU A 14 -25.42 -6.21 1.56
N CYS A 15 -25.46 -6.55 2.85
CA CYS A 15 -25.05 -5.59 3.88
C CYS A 15 -23.59 -5.15 3.69
N ILE A 16 -22.69 -6.10 3.43
CA ILE A 16 -21.26 -5.78 3.25
C ILE A 16 -21.05 -4.86 2.05
N ILE A 17 -21.74 -5.13 0.93
CA ILE A 17 -21.70 -4.26 -0.26
C ILE A 17 -22.23 -2.85 0.06
N ASN A 18 -23.35 -2.75 0.79
CA ASN A 18 -23.94 -1.46 1.16
C ASN A 18 -23.03 -0.67 2.11
N GLU A 19 -22.36 -1.33 3.04
CA GLU A 19 -21.38 -0.70 3.93
C GLU A 19 -20.11 -0.25 3.16
N ILE A 20 -19.68 -1.01 2.15
CA ILE A 20 -18.59 -0.57 1.25
C ILE A 20 -19.01 0.72 0.54
N LYS A 21 -20.22 0.77 -0.03
CA LYS A 21 -20.75 1.97 -0.70
C LYS A 21 -20.88 3.16 0.24
N ARG A 22 -21.40 2.95 1.45
CA ARG A 22 -21.56 3.99 2.47
C ARG A 22 -20.21 4.60 2.86
N THR A 23 -19.25 3.75 3.21
CA THR A 23 -17.91 4.20 3.62
C THR A 23 -17.11 4.80 2.48
N ALA A 24 -17.27 4.30 1.25
CA ALA A 24 -16.65 4.91 0.07
C ALA A 24 -17.18 6.32 -0.16
N LYS A 25 -18.50 6.52 -0.06
CA LYS A 25 -19.13 7.85 -0.18
C LYS A 25 -18.64 8.82 0.88
N GLU A 26 -18.52 8.36 2.14
CA GLU A 26 -17.96 9.15 3.25
C GLU A 26 -16.46 9.46 3.07
N ASN A 27 -15.74 8.59 2.35
CA ASN A 27 -14.32 8.72 2.05
C ASN A 27 -14.07 9.31 0.64
N GLY A 28 -15.03 10.05 0.07
CA GLY A 28 -14.86 10.78 -1.19
C GLY A 28 -14.89 9.90 -2.44
N GLU A 29 -15.83 8.96 -2.51
CA GLU A 29 -15.97 7.94 -3.57
C GLU A 29 -14.78 6.95 -3.68
N VAL A 30 -13.96 6.87 -2.63
CA VAL A 30 -12.81 5.95 -2.57
C VAL A 30 -13.07 4.85 -1.54
N PRO A 31 -13.12 3.57 -1.94
CA PRO A 31 -13.39 2.47 -1.02
C PRO A 31 -12.29 2.32 0.04
N LEU A 32 -12.68 1.91 1.25
CA LEU A 32 -11.71 1.70 2.32
C LEU A 32 -10.88 0.43 2.13
N GLY A 33 -9.63 0.47 2.60
CA GLY A 33 -8.85 -0.75 2.79
C GLY A 33 -9.43 -1.61 3.92
N VAL A 34 -9.28 -2.93 3.81
CA VAL A 34 -9.87 -3.93 4.73
C VAL A 34 -9.73 -3.60 6.22
N ARG A 35 -8.57 -3.06 6.65
CA ARG A 35 -8.34 -2.69 8.06
C ARG A 35 -9.18 -1.50 8.52
N LYS A 36 -9.26 -0.46 7.68
CA LYS A 36 -10.02 0.76 7.99
C LYS A 36 -11.52 0.46 7.92
N PHE A 37 -11.95 -0.32 6.92
CA PHE A 37 -13.32 -0.82 6.83
C PHE A 37 -13.75 -1.56 8.10
N ALA A 38 -12.98 -2.56 8.55
CA ALA A 38 -13.29 -3.29 9.77
C ALA A 38 -13.32 -2.41 11.03
N SER A 39 -12.48 -1.38 11.09
CA SER A 39 -12.47 -0.42 12.19
C SER A 39 -13.70 0.49 12.21
N GLU A 40 -14.25 0.84 11.04
CA GLU A 40 -15.37 1.77 10.93
C GLU A 40 -16.74 1.06 11.01
N THR A 41 -16.85 -0.12 10.41
CA THR A 41 -18.13 -0.86 10.31
C THR A 41 -18.26 -1.94 11.39
N GLY A 42 -17.13 -2.43 11.90
CA GLY A 42 -17.07 -3.61 12.77
C GLY A 42 -17.19 -4.94 12.03
N ILE A 43 -17.35 -4.93 10.70
CA ILE A 43 -17.38 -6.13 9.85
C ILE A 43 -15.95 -6.67 9.70
N LYS A 44 -15.71 -7.86 10.24
CA LYS A 44 -14.39 -8.46 10.32
C LYS A 44 -14.10 -9.35 9.13
N LEU A 45 -12.83 -9.77 9.02
CA LEU A 45 -12.33 -10.58 7.92
C LEU A 45 -13.12 -11.89 7.75
N TYR A 46 -13.46 -12.56 8.85
CA TYR A 46 -14.17 -13.84 8.83
C TYR A 46 -15.66 -13.71 8.46
N ASP A 47 -16.22 -12.50 8.43
CA ASP A 47 -17.62 -12.28 8.04
C ASP A 47 -17.83 -12.41 6.53
N TRP A 48 -16.73 -12.43 5.73
CA TRP A 48 -16.82 -12.49 4.27
C TRP A 48 -15.74 -13.31 3.57
N LEU A 49 -14.53 -13.42 4.17
CA LEU A 49 -13.41 -14.11 3.54
C LEU A 49 -13.69 -15.61 3.43
N GLY A 50 -13.74 -16.11 2.20
CA GLY A 50 -14.05 -17.52 1.93
C GLY A 50 -15.54 -17.87 2.06
N ILE A 51 -16.39 -16.90 2.41
CA ILE A 51 -17.86 -17.03 2.41
C ILE A 51 -18.42 -16.44 1.11
N TYR A 52 -18.12 -15.15 0.87
CA TYR A 52 -18.60 -14.41 -0.29
C TYR A 52 -17.50 -14.07 -1.29
N TRP A 53 -16.30 -13.75 -0.80
CA TRP A 53 -15.18 -13.37 -1.65
C TRP A 53 -13.86 -14.00 -1.17
N ALA A 54 -12.99 -14.35 -2.11
CA ALA A 54 -11.65 -14.84 -1.81
C ALA A 54 -10.67 -13.71 -1.47
N LYS A 55 -10.93 -12.49 -1.96
CA LYS A 55 -10.08 -11.30 -1.75
C LYS A 55 -10.94 -10.05 -1.62
N TRP A 56 -10.47 -9.08 -0.84
CA TRP A 56 -11.17 -7.80 -0.63
C TRP A 56 -11.42 -7.04 -1.94
N SER A 57 -10.50 -7.14 -2.92
CA SER A 57 -10.65 -6.53 -4.23
C SER A 57 -11.92 -6.97 -4.96
N ASP A 58 -12.37 -8.21 -4.76
CA ASP A 58 -13.55 -8.75 -5.42
C ASP A 58 -14.82 -8.12 -4.82
N ALA A 59 -14.84 -7.94 -3.50
CA ALA A 59 -15.91 -7.22 -2.80
C ALA A 59 -16.02 -5.75 -3.27
N ILE A 60 -14.88 -5.07 -3.44
CA ILE A 60 -14.84 -3.68 -3.93
C ILE A 60 -15.35 -3.58 -5.38
N LYS A 61 -14.91 -4.49 -6.26
CA LYS A 61 -15.40 -4.57 -7.65
C LYS A 61 -16.91 -4.79 -7.70
N GLU A 62 -17.41 -5.72 -6.90
CA GLU A 62 -18.85 -6.02 -6.86
C GLU A 62 -19.66 -4.85 -6.30
N ALA A 63 -19.09 -4.07 -5.38
CA ALA A 63 -19.69 -2.83 -4.91
C ALA A 63 -19.71 -1.70 -5.96
N GLY A 64 -19.15 -1.90 -7.14
CA GLY A 64 -19.12 -0.95 -8.25
C GLY A 64 -17.95 0.02 -8.21
N TYR A 65 -16.92 -0.27 -7.42
CA TYR A 65 -15.72 0.56 -7.32
C TYR A 65 -14.54 -0.15 -7.96
N GLU A 66 -13.62 0.65 -8.52
CA GLU A 66 -12.30 0.15 -8.84
C GLU A 66 -11.58 -0.20 -7.53
N PRO A 67 -11.05 -1.43 -7.39
CA PRO A 67 -10.30 -1.80 -6.22
C PRO A 67 -9.15 -0.83 -6.09
N ASN A 68 -9.00 -0.24 -4.90
CA ASN A 68 -7.79 0.50 -4.59
C ASN A 68 -6.61 -0.39 -4.92
N MET A 69 -5.91 -0.03 -5.99
CA MET A 69 -4.68 -0.69 -6.41
C MET A 69 -3.84 -0.76 -5.14
N PHE A 70 -3.58 -1.97 -4.64
CA PHE A 70 -2.67 -2.20 -3.51
C PHE A 70 -1.52 -1.25 -3.73
N GLN A 71 -1.40 -0.22 -2.87
CA GLN A 71 -0.52 0.93 -3.06
C GLN A 71 0.48 0.63 -4.17
N GLN A 72 0.15 1.02 -5.42
CA GLN A 72 1.04 0.82 -6.55
C GLN A 72 2.43 1.13 -6.04
N PRO A 73 3.39 0.19 -6.17
CA PRO A 73 4.60 0.13 -5.36
C PRO A 73 5.11 1.54 -5.10
N TYR A 74 4.79 2.03 -3.89
CA TYR A 74 4.92 3.43 -3.52
C TYR A 74 6.24 3.94 -4.04
N ASP A 75 6.23 4.90 -4.97
CA ASP A 75 7.40 5.71 -5.28
C ASP A 75 8.69 4.89 -5.47
N ASN A 76 8.61 3.65 -6.02
CA ASN A 76 9.81 2.82 -6.15
C ASN A 76 10.87 3.59 -6.94
N ASP A 77 10.46 4.32 -7.97
CA ASP A 77 11.36 5.14 -8.78
C ASP A 77 11.90 6.36 -8.03
N LEU A 78 11.09 7.02 -7.19
CA LEU A 78 11.57 8.12 -6.34
C LEU A 78 12.56 7.61 -5.29
N PHE A 79 12.28 6.48 -4.64
CA PHE A 79 13.20 5.86 -3.69
C PHE A 79 14.45 5.31 -4.37
N ILE A 80 14.33 4.71 -5.56
CA ILE A 80 15.46 4.28 -6.37
C ILE A 80 16.31 5.50 -6.75
N LYS A 81 15.69 6.60 -7.21
CA LYS A 81 16.38 7.85 -7.54
C LYS A 81 17.10 8.44 -6.33
N LYS A 82 16.45 8.57 -5.18
CA LYS A 82 17.08 9.02 -3.93
C LYS A 82 18.21 8.10 -3.46
N LEU A 83 18.07 6.80 -3.68
CA LEU A 83 19.12 5.83 -3.39
C LEU A 83 20.32 5.99 -4.34
N ILE A 84 20.07 6.22 -5.64
CA ILE A 84 21.11 6.50 -6.65
C ILE A 84 21.83 7.82 -6.33
N GLU A 85 21.10 8.88 -5.99
CA GLU A 85 21.67 10.18 -5.56
C GLU A 85 22.64 9.97 -4.39
N LEU A 86 22.22 9.21 -3.36
CA LEU A 86 23.08 8.90 -2.22
C LEU A 86 24.29 8.04 -2.62
N ILE A 87 24.12 7.04 -3.50
CA ILE A 87 25.22 6.21 -4.00
C ILE A 87 26.27 7.06 -4.72
N ARG A 88 25.83 8.03 -5.54
CA ARG A 88 26.71 8.97 -6.24
C ARG A 88 27.44 9.89 -5.26
N GLU A 89 26.75 10.37 -4.22
CA GLU A 89 27.33 11.21 -3.17
C GLU A 89 28.44 10.52 -2.37
N ILE A 90 28.25 9.24 -2.00
CA ILE A 90 29.22 8.50 -1.15
C ILE A 90 30.14 7.56 -1.93
N GLY A 91 29.96 7.42 -3.25
CA GLY A 91 30.76 6.57 -4.14
C GLY A 91 30.64 5.06 -3.92
N LYS A 92 29.66 4.60 -3.13
CA LYS A 92 29.46 3.17 -2.81
C LYS A 92 28.00 2.87 -2.48
N PHE A 93 27.66 1.59 -2.43
CA PHE A 93 26.33 1.16 -1.99
C PHE A 93 26.15 1.46 -0.48
N PRO A 94 25.15 2.28 -0.08
CA PRO A 94 25.03 2.76 1.29
C PRO A 94 24.74 1.63 2.27
N THR A 95 25.38 1.74 3.42
CA THR A 95 25.08 0.96 4.63
C THR A 95 23.83 1.51 5.32
N ARG A 96 23.29 0.72 6.25
CA ARG A 96 22.18 1.16 7.09
C ARG A 96 22.50 2.43 7.87
N SER A 97 23.72 2.53 8.40
CA SER A 97 24.16 3.71 9.18
C SER A 97 24.21 4.97 8.33
N GLU A 98 24.62 4.87 7.06
CA GLU A 98 24.65 5.99 6.12
C GLU A 98 23.23 6.45 5.71
N LEU A 99 22.29 5.51 5.51
CA LEU A 99 20.88 5.85 5.28
C LEU A 99 20.28 6.61 6.49
N LEU A 100 20.59 6.17 7.70
CA LEU A 100 20.15 6.84 8.93
C LEU A 100 20.79 8.22 9.08
N LEU A 101 22.07 8.36 8.75
CA LEU A 101 22.77 9.64 8.77
C LEU A 101 22.15 10.62 7.76
N LYS A 102 21.88 10.18 6.53
CA LYS A 102 21.22 11.01 5.51
C LYS A 102 19.82 11.42 5.94
N THR A 103 19.00 10.50 6.45
CA THR A 103 17.65 10.81 6.97
C THR A 103 17.66 11.83 8.11
N ARG A 104 18.72 11.83 8.94
CA ARG A 104 18.86 12.79 10.04
C ARG A 104 19.22 14.19 9.54
N ASN A 105 20.12 14.25 8.56
CA ASN A 105 20.64 15.50 8.01
C ASN A 105 19.69 16.14 7.00
N ASP A 106 18.92 15.33 6.27
CA ASP A 106 17.98 15.77 5.25
C ASP A 106 16.58 15.19 5.54
N LYS A 107 15.66 16.07 5.96
CA LYS A 107 14.28 15.69 6.27
C LYS A 107 13.45 15.36 5.02
N THR A 108 13.91 15.77 3.85
CA THR A 108 13.28 15.41 2.57
C THR A 108 13.71 14.02 2.11
N PHE A 109 14.79 13.48 2.69
CA PHE A 109 15.25 12.14 2.40
C PHE A 109 14.33 11.08 3.03
N PRO A 110 13.92 10.04 2.29
CA PRO A 110 13.06 8.98 2.81
C PRO A 110 13.67 8.27 4.01
N SER A 111 12.83 7.81 4.93
CA SER A 111 13.31 7.04 6.08
C SER A 111 13.96 5.73 5.68
N GLU A 112 14.90 5.24 6.49
CA GLU A 112 15.50 3.90 6.32
C GLU A 112 14.46 2.77 6.19
N LYS A 113 13.30 2.91 6.86
CA LYS A 113 12.19 1.96 6.77
C LYS A 113 11.58 1.88 5.37
N ALA A 114 11.55 2.99 4.63
CA ALA A 114 11.09 3.01 3.23
C ALA A 114 12.02 2.16 2.36
N PHE A 115 13.33 2.34 2.50
CA PHE A 115 14.32 1.52 1.80
C PHE A 115 14.28 0.05 2.24
N ARG A 116 13.94 -0.27 3.50
CA ARG A 116 13.80 -1.66 3.95
C ARG A 116 12.66 -2.39 3.22
N ARG A 117 11.55 -1.71 2.91
CA ARG A 117 10.43 -2.27 2.16
C ARG A 117 10.78 -2.61 0.70
N MET A 118 11.84 -2.00 0.15
CA MET A 118 12.31 -2.28 -1.22
C MET A 118 13.00 -3.64 -1.37
N GLY A 119 13.31 -4.33 -0.26
CA GLY A 119 13.98 -5.63 -0.27
C GLY A 119 15.42 -5.57 0.24
N ASN A 120 16.13 -6.68 0.07
CA ASN A 120 17.52 -6.84 0.46
C ASN A 120 18.49 -6.14 -0.51
N LYS A 121 19.79 -6.17 -0.21
CA LYS A 121 20.83 -5.48 -1.02
C LYS A 121 20.83 -5.92 -2.48
N LYS A 122 20.68 -7.22 -2.77
CA LYS A 122 20.68 -7.75 -4.14
C LYS A 122 19.45 -7.28 -4.90
N GLU A 123 18.28 -7.35 -4.28
CA GLU A 123 17.03 -6.89 -4.89
C GLU A 123 17.07 -5.40 -5.22
N LYS A 124 17.64 -4.58 -4.32
CA LYS A 124 17.85 -3.14 -4.57
C LYS A 124 18.82 -2.90 -5.73
N ALA A 125 19.93 -3.62 -5.79
CA ALA A 125 20.89 -3.50 -6.89
C ALA A 125 20.25 -3.84 -8.24
N ILE A 126 19.45 -4.92 -8.31
CA ILE A 126 18.72 -5.29 -9.53
C ILE A 126 17.76 -4.17 -9.95
N LYS A 127 17.00 -3.60 -9.00
CA LYS A 127 16.07 -2.50 -9.26
C LYS A 127 16.79 -1.23 -9.76
N ILE A 128 17.94 -0.89 -9.17
CA ILE A 128 18.75 0.25 -9.60
C ILE A 128 19.27 0.05 -11.03
N VAL A 129 19.85 -1.12 -11.32
CA VAL A 129 20.37 -1.43 -12.67
C VAL A 129 19.24 -1.37 -13.69
N LYS A 130 18.08 -1.97 -13.38
CA LYS A 130 16.90 -1.90 -14.21
C LYS A 130 16.47 -0.45 -14.48
N TYR A 131 16.37 0.36 -13.42
CA TYR A 131 16.00 1.77 -13.51
C TYR A 131 16.97 2.57 -14.39
N CYS A 132 18.28 2.41 -14.20
CA CYS A 132 19.30 3.08 -15.01
C CYS A 132 19.24 2.68 -16.50
N ASN A 133 18.96 1.40 -16.79
CA ASN A 133 18.81 0.92 -18.16
C ASN A 133 17.54 1.45 -18.84
N GLU A 134 16.43 1.55 -18.09
CA GLU A 134 15.15 2.03 -18.61
C GLU A 134 15.10 3.56 -18.78
N HIS A 135 15.83 4.30 -17.94
CA HIS A 135 15.78 5.76 -17.90
C HIS A 135 17.03 6.45 -18.45
N GLY A 136 17.89 5.70 -19.16
CA GLY A 136 18.98 6.21 -19.98
C GLY A 136 19.72 7.40 -19.37
N ASP A 137 20.63 7.12 -18.44
CA ASP A 137 21.68 8.06 -18.02
C ASP A 137 21.20 9.49 -17.73
N LEU A 138 20.54 9.69 -16.58
CA LEU A 138 20.55 11.02 -15.97
C LEU A 138 21.97 11.25 -15.44
N GLY A 139 22.82 11.85 -16.27
CA GLY A 139 24.18 12.27 -15.95
C GLY A 139 24.32 12.96 -14.58
#